data_AF-R5EZF0-F1
#
_entry.id   AF-R5EZF0-F1
#
_cell.length_a   1.000
_cell.length_b   1.000
_cell.length_c   1.000
_cell.angle_alpha   90.00
_cell.angle_beta   90.00
_cell.angle_gamma   90.00
#
_symmetry.space_group_name_H-M   'P 1'
#
loop_
_entity.id
_entity.type
_entity.pdbx_description
1 polymer ?
#
loop_
_entity_poly.entity_id
_entity_poly.type
_entity_poly.pdbx_seq_one_letter_code
_entity_poly.pdbx_strand_id
1 'polypeptide(L)'
;MDIRNTRQLKDFSAGRLANAREGQKIILYFSLITIAVSAVATVVSYILSQQIARTGGLGSMGVRSALTTAQTLLPIVQAVFLMCLELGYLSTMLRIARGQYASPNGMRLGFDRFWVLLRCTLLKGLIFGGVAMASMYVAIPIYMMTPLSNSAVDILMPLVKNAGTSGILLDDATYAQLMDATAPVMVIFGVLFPVLAAPVFYRYRMADYLIIDRPATGALAALRDSRVMTKGNRWNLFRLDLSMWWYYAAMLVSIAVNYGDQLLPDLGITLPFSDTVAYFLFFGVYLAVTFVIFYFLRNRVEVTYALAYDSLRPREPENNGAVLGNIFQM
;
A
#
# COMPACT_ATOMS: atom_id res chain seq x y z
N MET A 1 9.68 -20.59 -18.98
CA MET A 1 8.31 -20.89 -18.51
C MET A 1 7.36 -19.99 -19.25
N ASP A 2 6.20 -20.49 -19.67
CA ASP A 2 5.20 -19.68 -20.36
C ASP A 2 4.18 -19.12 -19.36
N ILE A 3 4.03 -17.80 -19.31
CA ILE A 3 3.10 -17.07 -18.43
C ILE A 3 1.65 -17.43 -18.76
N ARG A 4 1.40 -17.97 -19.96
CA ARG A 4 0.07 -18.43 -20.38
C ARG A 4 -0.45 -19.58 -19.54
N ASN A 5 0.40 -20.38 -18.90
CA ASN A 5 -0.02 -21.49 -18.05
C ASN A 5 0.10 -21.14 -16.55
N THR A 6 -0.88 -20.38 -16.05
CA THR A 6 -0.94 -19.92 -14.66
C THR A 6 -1.00 -21.05 -13.64
N ARG A 7 -1.49 -22.24 -14.03
CA ARG A 7 -1.55 -23.43 -13.15
C ARG A 7 -0.15 -24.01 -12.90
N GLN A 8 0.64 -24.20 -13.95
CA GLN A 8 2.03 -24.68 -13.83
C GLN A 8 2.90 -23.72 -13.01
N LEU A 9 2.69 -22.41 -13.14
CA LEU A 9 3.38 -21.39 -12.36
C LEU A 9 3.08 -21.48 -10.85
N LYS A 10 1.84 -21.83 -10.48
CA LYS A 10 1.43 -22.03 -9.09
C LYS A 10 1.93 -23.35 -8.52
N ASP A 11 1.92 -24.41 -9.31
CA ASP A 11 2.41 -25.72 -8.87
C ASP A 11 3.94 -25.68 -8.66
N PHE A 12 4.66 -24.96 -9.54
CA PHE A 12 6.10 -24.75 -9.39
C PHE A 12 6.44 -23.85 -8.20
N SER A 13 5.66 -22.78 -7.95
CA SER A 13 5.87 -21.93 -6.78
C SER A 13 5.63 -22.71 -5.48
N ALA A 14 4.58 -23.54 -5.44
CA ALA A 14 4.29 -24.42 -4.30
C ALA A 14 5.44 -25.40 -4.04
N GLY A 15 6.01 -26.01 -5.09
CA GLY A 15 7.17 -26.90 -4.97
C GLY A 15 8.44 -26.18 -4.47
N ARG A 16 8.73 -24.97 -4.96
CA ARG A 16 9.86 -24.16 -4.50
C ARG A 16 9.71 -23.71 -3.04
N LEU A 17 8.50 -23.33 -2.64
CA LEU A 17 8.16 -22.96 -1.27
C LEU A 17 8.27 -24.16 -0.30
N ALA A 18 7.84 -25.35 -0.72
CA ALA A 18 7.94 -26.57 0.10
C ALA A 18 9.40 -26.96 0.38
N ASN A 19 10.30 -26.73 -0.58
CA ASN A 19 11.73 -27.03 -0.45
C ASN A 19 12.52 -25.96 0.32
N ALA A 20 11.97 -24.76 0.51
CA ALA A 20 12.62 -23.64 1.18
C ALA A 20 12.21 -23.54 2.66
N ARG A 21 12.70 -24.45 3.50
CA ARG A 21 12.41 -24.50 4.95
C ARG A 21 12.77 -23.20 5.70
N GLU A 22 13.80 -22.50 5.24
CA GLU A 22 14.23 -21.19 5.75
C GLU A 22 13.31 -20.03 5.29
N GLY A 23 12.60 -20.18 4.17
CA GLY A 23 11.67 -19.16 3.67
C GLY A 23 10.50 -18.89 4.61
N GLN A 24 10.00 -19.93 5.30
CA GLN A 24 8.93 -19.81 6.30
C GLN A 24 9.34 -18.96 7.51
N LYS A 25 10.60 -19.06 7.97
CA LYS A 25 11.11 -18.23 9.09
C LYS A 25 11.19 -16.77 8.70
N ILE A 26 11.64 -16.47 7.48
CA ILE A 26 11.75 -15.09 6.98
C ILE A 26 10.36 -14.45 6.85
N ILE A 27 9.36 -15.21 6.41
CA ILE A 27 7.96 -14.76 6.34
C ILE A 27 7.41 -14.46 7.75
N LEU A 28 7.70 -15.32 8.72
CA LEU A 28 7.29 -15.11 10.11
C LEU A 28 7.90 -13.83 10.68
N TYR A 29 9.21 -13.62 10.48
CA TYR A 29 9.86 -12.39 10.91
C TYR A 29 9.29 -11.15 10.21
N PHE A 30 9.10 -11.21 8.90
CA PHE A 30 8.51 -10.10 8.12
C PHE A 30 7.12 -9.72 8.62
N SER A 31 6.23 -10.70 8.75
CA SER A 31 4.85 -10.46 9.19
C SER A 31 4.78 -9.94 10.62
N LEU A 32 5.55 -10.54 11.54
CA LEU A 32 5.60 -10.11 12.93
C LEU A 32 6.18 -8.70 13.09
N ILE A 33 7.29 -8.39 12.40
CA ILE A 33 7.87 -7.04 12.42
C ILE A 33 6.88 -6.01 11.86
N THR A 34 6.21 -6.33 10.74
CA THR A 34 5.25 -5.42 10.12
C THR A 34 4.08 -5.09 11.06
N ILE A 35 3.55 -6.11 11.75
CA ILE A 35 2.45 -5.94 12.70
C ILE A 35 2.92 -5.21 13.95
N ALA A 36 4.08 -5.57 14.50
CA ALA A 36 4.63 -4.92 15.68
C ALA A 36 4.85 -3.43 15.43
N VAL A 37 5.46 -3.07 14.29
CA VAL A 37 5.66 -1.68 13.89
C VAL A 37 4.35 -0.95 13.71
N SER A 38 3.35 -1.58 13.08
CA SER A 38 2.04 -0.97 12.88
C SER A 38 1.28 -0.77 14.20
N ALA A 39 1.32 -1.76 15.09
CA ALA A 39 0.71 -1.68 16.42
C ALA A 39 1.34 -0.58 17.26
N VAL A 40 2.69 -0.54 17.31
CA VAL A 40 3.43 0.50 18.05
C VAL A 40 3.12 1.88 17.48
N ALA A 41 3.12 2.06 16.16
CA ALA A 41 2.81 3.35 15.55
C ALA A 41 1.39 3.83 15.89
N THR A 42 0.39 2.94 15.86
CA THR A 42 -1.00 3.29 16.23
C THR A 42 -1.11 3.65 17.71
N VAL A 43 -0.50 2.87 18.60
CA VAL A 43 -0.52 3.15 20.05
C VAL A 43 0.20 4.47 20.37
N VAL A 44 1.37 4.72 19.77
CA VAL A 44 2.10 5.98 19.96
C VAL A 44 1.29 7.16 19.41
N SER A 45 0.66 7.01 18.24
CA SER A 45 -0.22 8.06 17.68
C SER A 45 -1.38 8.38 18.61
N TYR A 46 -1.99 7.36 19.21
CA TYR A 46 -3.08 7.53 20.16
C TYR A 46 -2.62 8.25 21.45
N ILE A 47 -1.47 7.86 22.01
CA ILE A 47 -0.89 8.51 23.19
C ILE A 47 -0.56 9.99 22.89
N LEU A 48 0.05 10.27 21.74
CA LEU A 48 0.36 11.64 21.30
C LEU A 48 -0.93 12.47 21.17
N SER A 49 -1.99 11.89 20.59
CA SER A 49 -3.30 12.54 20.49
C SER A 49 -3.89 12.88 21.85
N GLN A 50 -3.86 11.93 22.81
CA GLN A 50 -4.31 12.18 24.18
C GLN A 50 -3.50 13.28 24.89
N GLN A 51 -2.18 13.32 24.67
CA GLN A 51 -1.32 14.35 25.26
C GLN A 51 -1.61 15.73 24.67
N ILE A 52 -1.82 15.84 23.36
CA ILE A 52 -2.22 17.08 22.69
C ILE A 52 -3.54 17.61 23.25
N ALA A 53 -4.52 16.73 23.46
CA ALA A 53 -5.81 17.09 24.02
C ALA A 53 -5.71 17.64 25.46
N ARG A 54 -4.71 17.20 26.24
CA ARG A 54 -4.46 17.66 27.61
C ARG A 54 -3.63 18.95 27.69
N THR A 55 -2.89 19.30 26.63
CA THR A 55 -2.11 20.55 26.58
C THR A 55 -2.98 21.76 26.19
N GLY A 56 -3.73 22.30 27.16
CA GLY A 56 -4.48 23.55 27.04
C GLY A 56 -3.72 24.76 27.59
N GLY A 57 -3.84 25.92 26.91
CA GLY A 57 -3.28 27.20 27.35
C GLY A 57 -2.06 27.69 26.56
N LEU A 58 -1.78 29.00 26.67
CA LEU A 58 -0.72 29.69 25.90
C LEU A 58 0.71 29.23 26.27
N GLY A 59 0.94 28.76 27.50
CA GLY A 59 2.25 28.27 27.96
C GLY A 59 2.64 26.88 27.41
N SER A 60 1.68 26.06 26.98
CA SER A 60 1.92 24.72 26.42
C SER A 60 1.94 24.70 24.89
N MET A 61 1.89 25.88 24.24
CA MET A 61 1.77 25.99 22.79
C MET A 61 3.00 25.43 22.05
N GLY A 62 4.21 25.61 22.60
CA GLY A 62 5.44 25.02 22.07
C GLY A 62 5.47 23.48 22.17
N VAL A 63 5.01 22.93 23.30
CA VAL A 63 4.93 21.47 23.52
C VAL A 63 3.87 20.85 22.60
N ARG A 64 2.70 21.50 22.46
CA ARG A 64 1.65 21.07 21.53
C ARG A 64 2.15 21.05 20.09
N SER A 65 2.87 22.09 19.66
CA SER A 65 3.49 22.15 18.33
C SER A 65 4.44 20.97 18.09
N ALA A 66 5.35 20.70 19.05
CA ALA A 66 6.27 19.58 18.97
C ALA A 66 5.54 18.22 18.91
N LEU A 67 4.52 18.01 19.74
CA LEU A 67 3.69 16.79 19.74
C LEU A 67 2.95 16.61 18.42
N THR A 68 2.38 17.68 17.86
CA THR A 68 1.70 17.62 16.54
C THR A 68 2.68 17.30 15.41
N THR A 69 3.91 17.84 15.47
CA THR A 69 4.95 17.51 14.49
C THR A 69 5.39 16.06 14.63
N ALA A 70 5.51 15.53 15.85
CA ALA A 70 5.80 14.12 16.06
C ALA A 70 4.68 13.23 15.51
N GLN A 71 3.41 13.62 15.72
CA GLN A 71 2.26 12.87 15.21
C GLN A 71 2.19 12.87 13.67
N THR A 72 2.59 13.95 13.00
CA THR A 72 2.62 14.00 11.52
C THR A 72 3.83 13.27 10.92
N LEU A 73 4.97 13.24 11.62
CA LEU A 73 6.17 12.54 11.16
C LEU A 73 6.12 11.03 11.39
N LEU A 74 5.46 10.57 12.45
CA LEU A 74 5.37 9.16 12.80
C LEU A 74 4.90 8.25 11.64
N PRO A 75 3.80 8.54 10.91
CA PRO A 75 3.38 7.71 9.78
C PRO A 75 4.37 7.75 8.62
N ILE A 76 5.11 8.84 8.43
CA ILE A 76 6.14 8.95 7.40
C ILE A 76 7.30 8.00 7.72
N VAL A 77 7.76 8.01 8.98
CA VAL A 77 8.83 7.12 9.45
C VAL A 77 8.39 5.66 9.35
N GLN A 78 7.16 5.35 9.76
CA GLN A 78 6.57 4.02 9.62
C GLN A 78 6.54 3.57 8.16
N ALA A 79 6.05 4.42 7.25
CA ALA A 79 5.96 4.10 5.82
C ALA A 79 7.34 3.82 5.21
N VAL A 80 8.35 4.64 5.56
CA VAL A 80 9.73 4.44 5.13
C VAL A 80 10.29 3.11 5.64
N PHE A 81 10.06 2.78 6.90
CA PHE A 81 10.52 1.52 7.49
C PHE A 81 9.87 0.30 6.81
N LEU A 82 8.55 0.32 6.64
CA LEU A 82 7.80 -0.77 6.02
C LEU A 82 8.18 -0.97 4.54
N MET A 83 8.43 0.13 3.81
CA MET A 83 8.92 0.08 2.43
C MET A 83 10.26 -0.68 2.33
N CYS A 84 11.22 -0.40 3.22
CA CYS A 84 12.50 -1.11 3.25
C CYS A 84 12.32 -2.60 3.56
N LEU A 85 11.45 -2.91 4.53
CA LEU A 85 11.16 -4.27 4.96
C LEU A 85 10.53 -5.08 3.81
N GLU A 86 9.59 -4.50 3.08
CA GLU A 86 8.88 -5.11 1.96
C GLU A 86 9.82 -5.45 0.80
N LEU A 87 10.75 -4.56 0.47
CA LEU A 87 11.72 -4.82 -0.60
C LEU A 87 12.77 -5.86 -0.21
N GLY A 88 13.22 -5.86 1.04
CA GLY A 88 14.04 -6.94 1.60
C GLY A 88 13.33 -8.30 1.48
N TYR A 89 12.03 -8.33 1.77
CA TYR A 89 11.19 -9.50 1.60
C TYR A 89 11.06 -9.94 0.12
N LEU A 90 10.76 -9.01 -0.80
CA LEU A 90 10.68 -9.29 -2.24
C LEU A 90 11.99 -9.83 -2.81
N SER A 91 13.13 -9.29 -2.39
CA SER A 91 14.45 -9.76 -2.81
C SER A 91 14.73 -11.20 -2.38
N THR A 92 14.23 -11.57 -1.19
CA THR A 92 14.35 -12.92 -0.66
C THR A 92 13.43 -13.88 -1.42
N MET A 93 12.21 -13.46 -1.74
CA MET A 93 11.27 -14.25 -2.55
C MET A 93 11.78 -14.49 -3.97
N LEU A 94 12.46 -13.51 -4.57
CA LEU A 94 13.12 -13.67 -5.87
C LEU A 94 14.25 -14.73 -5.81
N ARG A 95 15.06 -14.75 -4.74
CA ARG A 95 16.08 -15.78 -4.53
C ARG A 95 15.47 -17.17 -4.37
N ILE A 96 14.37 -17.29 -3.61
CA ILE A 96 13.63 -18.55 -3.44
C ILE A 96 13.04 -19.04 -4.76
N ALA A 97 12.45 -18.15 -5.57
CA ALA A 97 11.93 -18.46 -6.89
C ALA A 97 13.03 -19.01 -7.82
N ARG A 98 14.24 -18.45 -7.74
CA ARG A 98 15.43 -18.91 -8.48
C ARG A 98 16.07 -20.17 -7.92
N GLY A 99 15.64 -20.64 -6.75
CA GLY A 99 16.22 -21.81 -6.07
C GLY A 99 17.56 -21.54 -5.36
N GLN A 100 17.88 -20.27 -5.11
CA GLN A 100 19.08 -19.87 -4.39
C GLN A 100 18.85 -19.89 -2.88
N TYR A 101 19.94 -20.02 -2.10
CA TYR A 101 19.86 -19.96 -0.64
C TYR A 101 19.41 -18.56 -0.19
N ALA A 102 18.33 -18.52 0.60
CA ALA A 102 17.74 -17.32 1.16
C ALA A 102 18.07 -17.25 2.66
N SER A 103 18.88 -16.27 3.07
CA SER A 103 19.21 -16.04 4.48
C SER A 103 18.31 -14.95 5.08
N PRO A 104 18.00 -15.00 6.40
CA PRO A 104 17.27 -13.94 7.10
C PRO A 104 17.95 -12.56 7.02
N ASN A 105 19.28 -12.53 6.89
CA ASN A 105 20.04 -11.31 6.68
C ASN A 105 19.75 -10.64 5.32
N GLY A 106 19.14 -11.36 4.37
CA GLY A 106 18.69 -10.80 3.10
C GLY A 106 17.66 -9.67 3.24
N MET A 107 16.92 -9.60 4.36
CA MET A 107 16.01 -8.48 4.63
C MET A 107 16.74 -7.15 4.81
N ARG A 108 18.00 -7.16 5.26
CA ARG A 108 18.82 -5.95 5.41
C ARG A 108 19.19 -5.30 4.07
N LEU A 109 19.15 -6.07 2.98
CA LEU A 109 19.43 -5.58 1.63
C LEU A 109 18.49 -4.44 1.22
N GLY A 110 17.24 -4.43 1.72
CA GLY A 110 16.31 -3.33 1.50
C GLY A 110 16.76 -2.02 2.15
N PHE A 111 17.45 -2.10 3.30
CA PHE A 111 18.05 -0.95 3.99
C PHE A 111 19.35 -0.50 3.32
N ASP A 112 20.21 -1.43 2.90
CA ASP A 112 21.48 -1.10 2.24
C ASP A 112 21.28 -0.33 0.92
N ARG A 113 20.14 -0.56 0.25
CA ARG A 113 19.79 0.06 -1.04
C ARG A 113 18.74 1.17 -0.92
N PHE A 114 18.52 1.68 0.29
CA PHE A 114 17.47 2.63 0.63
C PHE A 114 17.30 3.76 -0.38
N TRP A 115 18.39 4.45 -0.77
CA TRP A 115 18.30 5.63 -1.63
C TRP A 115 17.82 5.35 -3.05
N VAL A 116 18.23 4.24 -3.64
CA VAL A 116 17.79 3.84 -4.98
C VAL A 116 16.31 3.48 -4.96
N LEU A 117 15.88 2.83 -3.87
CA LEU A 117 14.51 2.39 -3.66
C LEU A 117 13.57 3.55 -3.35
N LEU A 118 13.97 4.46 -2.48
CA LEU A 118 13.24 5.68 -2.16
C LEU A 118 12.93 6.47 -3.43
N ARG A 119 13.90 6.63 -4.34
CA ARG A 119 13.68 7.31 -5.63
C ARG A 119 12.64 6.61 -6.50
N CYS A 120 12.66 5.29 -6.55
CA CYS A 120 11.68 4.51 -7.32
C CYS A 120 10.28 4.62 -6.73
N THR A 121 10.16 4.48 -5.40
CA THR A 121 8.89 4.60 -4.70
C THR A 121 8.32 6.01 -4.77
N LEU A 122 9.15 7.04 -4.61
CA LEU A 122 8.73 8.43 -4.78
C LEU A 122 8.26 8.70 -6.21
N LEU A 123 8.96 8.18 -7.22
CA LEU A 123 8.55 8.36 -8.62
C LEU A 123 7.26 7.61 -8.94
N LYS A 124 7.08 6.40 -8.44
CA LYS A 124 5.79 5.67 -8.50
C LYS A 124 4.70 6.44 -7.78
N GLY A 125 4.97 6.91 -6.56
CA GLY A 125 4.07 7.73 -5.75
C GLY A 125 3.65 9.01 -6.45
N LEU A 126 4.57 9.70 -7.13
CA LEU A 126 4.26 10.88 -7.95
C LEU A 126 3.33 10.52 -9.11
N ILE A 127 3.59 9.40 -9.79
CA ILE A 127 2.74 8.95 -10.91
C ILE A 127 1.33 8.59 -10.41
N PHE A 128 1.22 7.80 -9.34
CA PHE A 128 -0.07 7.43 -8.75
C PHE A 128 -0.79 8.63 -8.12
N GLY A 129 -0.05 9.56 -7.52
CA GLY A 129 -0.58 10.83 -7.02
C GLY A 129 -1.11 11.70 -8.14
N GLY A 130 -0.43 11.76 -9.29
CA GLY A 130 -0.93 12.43 -10.50
C GLY A 130 -2.21 11.79 -11.02
N VAL A 131 -2.29 10.45 -11.02
CA VAL A 131 -3.52 9.72 -11.38
C VAL A 131 -4.66 10.00 -10.38
N ALA A 132 -4.36 10.02 -9.08
CA ALA A 132 -5.32 10.36 -8.04
C ALA A 132 -5.87 11.78 -8.24
N MET A 133 -4.98 12.78 -8.42
CA MET A 133 -5.38 14.16 -8.70
C MET A 133 -6.23 14.27 -9.97
N ALA A 134 -5.85 13.58 -11.05
CA ALA A 134 -6.63 13.56 -12.28
C ALA A 134 -8.01 12.91 -12.07
N SER A 135 -8.09 11.80 -11.33
CA SER A 135 -9.37 11.14 -11.03
C SER A 135 -10.28 12.02 -10.16
N MET A 136 -9.72 12.75 -9.19
CA MET A 136 -10.46 13.69 -8.35
C MET A 136 -10.95 14.88 -9.17
N TYR A 137 -10.10 15.43 -10.03
CA TYR A 137 -10.45 16.53 -10.93
C TYR A 137 -11.60 16.16 -11.88
N VAL A 138 -11.72 14.89 -12.27
CA VAL A 138 -12.84 14.39 -13.09
C VAL A 138 -14.07 14.04 -12.23
N ALA A 139 -13.88 13.57 -10.99
CA ALA A 139 -14.98 13.22 -10.08
C ALA A 139 -15.84 14.43 -9.70
N ILE A 140 -15.22 15.58 -9.44
CA ILE A 140 -15.91 16.82 -9.04
C ILE A 140 -16.94 17.29 -10.09
N PRO A 141 -16.60 17.49 -11.38
CA PRO A 141 -17.57 17.91 -12.38
C PRO A 141 -18.65 16.85 -12.62
N ILE A 142 -18.32 15.56 -12.56
CA ILE A 142 -19.33 14.49 -12.65
C ILE A 142 -20.35 14.64 -11.52
N TYR A 143 -19.88 14.83 -10.28
CA TYR A 143 -20.77 15.05 -9.14
C TYR A 143 -21.64 16.30 -9.32
N MET A 144 -21.06 17.43 -9.72
CA MET A 144 -21.79 18.69 -9.97
C MET A 144 -22.82 18.60 -11.10
N MET A 145 -22.63 17.70 -12.07
CA MET A 145 -23.57 17.47 -13.18
C MET A 145 -24.66 16.43 -12.83
N THR A 146 -24.58 15.81 -11.66
CA THR A 146 -25.56 14.82 -11.18
C THR A 146 -26.48 15.42 -10.11
N PRO A 147 -27.72 14.88 -9.96
CA PRO A 147 -28.64 15.33 -8.91
C PRO A 147 -28.11 15.09 -7.49
N LEU A 148 -27.02 14.33 -7.33
CA LEU A 148 -26.33 14.11 -6.06
C LEU A 148 -25.72 15.39 -5.49
N SER A 149 -25.46 16.40 -6.33
CA SER A 149 -24.94 17.69 -5.91
C SER A 149 -25.99 18.62 -5.31
N ASN A 150 -27.28 18.35 -5.52
CA ASN A 150 -28.36 19.23 -5.07
C ASN A 150 -28.34 19.45 -3.56
N SER A 151 -28.08 18.41 -2.78
CA SER A 151 -27.96 18.51 -1.32
C SER A 151 -26.80 19.42 -0.88
N ALA A 152 -25.65 19.36 -1.55
CA ALA A 152 -24.54 20.25 -1.25
C ALA A 152 -24.84 21.69 -1.69
N VAL A 153 -25.51 21.89 -2.83
CA VAL A 153 -25.91 23.21 -3.32
C VAL A 153 -26.95 23.85 -2.40
N ASP A 154 -27.92 23.10 -1.90
CA ASP A 154 -28.95 23.58 -0.96
C ASP A 154 -28.35 24.04 0.37
N ILE A 155 -27.29 23.36 0.84
CA ILE A 155 -26.54 23.75 2.05
C ILE A 155 -25.68 24.99 1.78
N LEU A 156 -25.01 25.07 0.62
CA LEU A 156 -24.07 26.15 0.30
C LEU A 156 -24.75 27.45 -0.13
N MET A 157 -25.91 27.38 -0.80
CA MET A 157 -26.62 28.54 -1.34
C MET A 157 -27.04 29.60 -0.29
N PRO A 158 -27.58 29.25 0.90
CA PRO A 158 -27.85 30.24 1.95
C PRO A 158 -26.57 30.79 2.58
N LEU A 159 -25.50 30.00 2.68
CA LEU A 159 -24.21 30.45 3.24
C LEU A 159 -23.54 31.49 2.33
N VAL A 160 -23.54 31.25 1.02
CA VAL A 160 -22.99 32.19 0.03
C VAL A 160 -23.79 33.48 -0.03
N LYS A 161 -25.13 33.40 0.09
CA LYS A 161 -26.00 34.59 0.11
C LYS A 161 -25.82 35.46 1.36
N ASN A 162 -25.48 34.84 2.50
CA ASN A 162 -25.30 35.54 3.78
C ASN A 162 -23.83 35.89 4.09
N ALA A 163 -22.87 35.49 3.24
CA ALA A 163 -21.42 35.70 3.44
C ALA A 163 -20.95 37.16 3.33
N GLY A 164 -21.86 38.13 3.12
CA GLY A 164 -21.53 39.52 2.81
C GLY A 164 -20.92 40.33 3.96
N THR A 165 -20.95 39.87 5.22
CA THR A 165 -20.57 40.72 6.37
C THR A 165 -19.72 40.06 7.45
N SER A 166 -19.49 38.75 7.39
CA SER A 166 -18.59 38.03 8.29
C SER A 166 -18.22 36.74 7.58
N GLY A 167 -16.94 36.34 7.58
CA GLY A 167 -16.51 35.11 6.92
C GLY A 167 -17.40 33.92 7.27
N ILE A 168 -17.49 32.94 6.36
CA ILE A 168 -18.34 31.75 6.54
C ILE A 168 -17.81 30.94 7.72
N LEU A 169 -18.30 31.22 8.92
CA LEU A 169 -18.17 30.33 10.07
C LEU A 169 -19.21 29.23 9.88
N LEU A 170 -18.77 28.10 9.34
CA LEU A 170 -19.57 26.87 9.32
C LEU A 170 -19.71 26.42 10.78
N ASP A 171 -20.94 26.40 11.29
CA ASP A 171 -21.25 25.68 12.52
C ASP A 171 -20.91 24.19 12.33
N ASP A 172 -20.51 23.49 13.39
CA ASP A 172 -20.06 22.09 13.34
C ASP A 172 -21.12 21.18 12.71
N ALA A 173 -22.40 21.47 12.95
CA ALA A 173 -23.52 20.76 12.33
C ALA A 173 -23.62 20.99 10.81
N THR A 174 -23.31 22.20 10.34
CA THR A 174 -23.34 22.54 8.89
C THR A 174 -22.14 21.92 8.18
N TYR A 175 -20.98 21.88 8.86
CA TYR A 175 -19.80 21.17 8.37
C TYR A 175 -20.06 19.67 8.22
N ALA A 176 -20.67 19.03 9.23
CA ALA A 176 -21.03 17.61 9.16
C ALA A 176 -22.01 17.31 8.03
N GLN A 177 -23.03 18.16 7.83
CA GLN A 177 -23.97 18.02 6.72
C GLN A 177 -23.30 18.21 5.34
N LEU A 178 -22.33 19.12 5.24
CA LEU A 178 -21.56 19.30 4.01
C LEU A 178 -20.64 18.10 3.72
N MET A 179 -20.04 17.51 4.76
CA MET A 179 -19.24 16.29 4.62
C MET A 179 -20.11 15.11 4.13
N ASP A 180 -21.30 14.94 4.71
CA ASP A 180 -22.26 13.92 4.27
C ASP A 180 -22.73 14.18 2.82
N ALA A 181 -23.08 15.42 2.50
CA ALA A 181 -23.50 15.78 1.14
C ALA A 181 -22.39 15.59 0.10
N THR A 182 -21.12 15.68 0.48
CA THR A 182 -19.96 15.44 -0.40
C THR A 182 -19.48 13.99 -0.42
N ALA A 183 -20.02 13.10 0.42
CA ALA A 183 -19.71 11.68 0.40
C ALA A 183 -19.86 11.02 -0.99
N PRO A 184 -20.86 11.35 -1.83
CA PRO A 184 -20.97 10.79 -3.17
C PRO A 184 -19.78 11.14 -4.09
N VAL A 185 -19.10 12.28 -3.88
CA VAL A 185 -17.86 12.62 -4.60
C VAL A 185 -16.79 11.57 -4.31
N MET A 186 -16.66 11.16 -3.05
CA MET A 186 -15.70 10.15 -2.62
C MET A 186 -16.01 8.78 -3.22
N VAL A 187 -17.30 8.45 -3.37
CA VAL A 187 -17.74 7.21 -4.06
C VAL A 187 -17.36 7.26 -5.55
N ILE A 188 -17.65 8.35 -6.25
CA ILE A 188 -17.30 8.54 -7.66
C ILE A 188 -15.78 8.46 -7.85
N PHE A 189 -15.02 9.15 -6.98
CA PHE A 189 -13.56 9.07 -6.96
C PHE A 189 -13.07 7.64 -6.71
N GLY A 190 -13.66 6.94 -5.74
CA GLY A 190 -13.34 5.55 -5.39
C GLY A 190 -13.57 4.55 -6.53
N VAL A 191 -14.45 4.88 -7.48
CA VAL A 191 -14.67 4.09 -8.71
C VAL A 191 -13.74 4.53 -9.84
N LEU A 192 -13.55 5.83 -10.06
CA LEU A 192 -12.72 6.35 -11.15
C LEU A 192 -11.23 6.08 -10.93
N PHE A 193 -10.75 6.21 -9.69
CA PHE A 193 -9.36 5.99 -9.34
C PHE A 193 -8.86 4.59 -9.74
N PRO A 194 -9.51 3.47 -9.34
CA PRO A 194 -9.03 2.14 -9.73
C PRO A 194 -9.12 1.91 -11.24
N VAL A 195 -10.11 2.48 -11.94
CA VAL A 195 -10.21 2.37 -13.41
C VAL A 195 -9.01 3.02 -14.11
N LEU A 196 -8.57 4.19 -13.64
CA LEU A 196 -7.41 4.90 -14.20
C LEU A 196 -6.08 4.37 -13.67
N ALA A 197 -6.05 3.90 -12.42
CA ALA A 197 -4.84 3.39 -11.77
C ALA A 197 -4.50 1.97 -12.21
N ALA A 198 -5.47 1.10 -12.48
CA ALA A 198 -5.22 -0.29 -12.93
C ALA A 198 -4.26 -0.39 -14.14
N PRO A 199 -4.45 0.32 -15.27
CA PRO A 199 -3.52 0.23 -16.40
C PRO A 199 -2.13 0.76 -16.08
N VAL A 200 -2.01 1.72 -15.16
CA VAL A 200 -0.73 2.27 -14.68
C VAL A 200 -0.04 1.26 -13.75
N PHE A 201 -0.79 0.63 -12.86
CA PHE A 201 -0.34 -0.43 -11.97
C PHE A 201 0.25 -1.60 -12.74
N TYR A 202 -0.45 -2.10 -13.76
CA TYR A 202 0.08 -3.17 -14.61
C TYR A 202 1.35 -2.79 -15.37
N ARG A 203 1.55 -1.51 -15.72
CA ARG A 203 2.77 -1.06 -16.43
C ARG A 203 4.01 -1.06 -15.55
N TYR A 204 3.85 -0.79 -14.26
CA TYR A 204 4.97 -0.61 -13.32
C TYR A 204 5.13 -1.75 -12.30
N ARG A 205 4.31 -2.80 -12.42
CA ARG A 205 4.31 -3.95 -11.52
C ARG A 205 5.67 -4.66 -11.40
N MET A 206 6.44 -4.72 -12.49
CA MET A 206 7.73 -5.41 -12.51
C MET A 206 8.91 -4.54 -12.08
N ALA A 207 8.68 -3.24 -11.83
CA ALA A 207 9.76 -2.31 -11.53
C ALA A 207 10.45 -2.60 -10.19
N ASP A 208 9.73 -3.15 -9.20
CA ASP A 208 10.33 -3.51 -7.91
C ASP A 208 11.28 -4.71 -8.05
N TYR A 209 10.91 -5.71 -8.85
CA TYR A 209 11.79 -6.83 -9.16
C TYR A 209 13.02 -6.38 -9.97
N LEU A 210 12.82 -5.48 -10.93
CA LEU A 210 13.89 -5.02 -11.81
C LEU A 210 14.94 -4.17 -11.07
N ILE A 211 14.52 -3.30 -10.15
CA ILE A 211 15.45 -2.49 -9.35
C ILE A 211 16.22 -3.33 -8.33
N ILE A 212 15.62 -4.44 -7.86
CA ILE A 212 16.30 -5.42 -7.00
C ILE A 212 17.39 -6.17 -7.79
N ASP A 213 17.08 -6.58 -9.02
CA ASP A 213 17.97 -7.34 -9.90
C ASP A 213 19.11 -6.48 -10.47
N ARG A 214 18.81 -5.22 -10.84
CA ARG A 214 19.75 -4.26 -11.41
C ARG A 214 19.77 -2.95 -10.61
N PRO A 215 20.35 -2.94 -9.40
CA PRO A 215 20.37 -1.74 -8.54
C PRO A 215 21.19 -0.57 -9.11
N ALA A 216 22.12 -0.86 -10.04
CA ALA A 216 22.90 0.16 -10.75
C ALA A 216 22.09 0.90 -11.82
N THR A 217 20.95 0.36 -12.25
CA THR A 217 20.05 1.06 -13.17
C THR A 217 19.22 2.08 -12.39
N GLY A 218 19.21 3.34 -12.86
CA GLY A 218 18.44 4.40 -12.19
C GLY A 218 16.94 4.08 -12.14
N ALA A 219 16.24 4.61 -11.13
CA ALA A 219 14.81 4.35 -10.89
C ALA A 219 13.93 4.60 -12.14
N LEU A 220 14.24 5.63 -12.93
CA LEU A 220 13.50 5.96 -14.15
C LEU A 220 13.75 4.95 -15.28
N ALA A 221 14.97 4.41 -15.38
CA ALA A 221 15.28 3.32 -16.30
C ALA A 221 14.53 2.05 -15.90
N ALA A 222 14.47 1.73 -14.60
CA ALA A 222 13.74 0.56 -14.12
C ALA A 222 12.23 0.65 -14.43
N LEU A 223 11.61 1.83 -14.30
CA LEU A 223 10.21 2.03 -14.70
C LEU A 223 9.98 1.91 -16.21
N ARG A 224 10.91 2.45 -17.01
CA ARG A 224 10.86 2.35 -18.47
C ARG A 224 10.95 0.89 -18.92
N ASP A 225 11.90 0.15 -18.37
CA ASP A 225 12.13 -1.25 -18.70
C ASP A 225 10.94 -2.12 -18.26
N SER A 226 10.35 -1.87 -17.07
CA SER A 226 9.10 -2.51 -16.66
C SER A 226 7.98 -2.27 -17.67
N ARG A 227 7.82 -1.05 -18.18
CA ARG A 227 6.80 -0.72 -19.19
C ARG A 227 7.02 -1.48 -20.50
N VAL A 228 8.28 -1.65 -20.91
CA VAL A 228 8.65 -2.39 -22.13
C VAL A 228 8.41 -3.89 -21.95
N MET A 229 8.86 -4.48 -20.83
CA MET A 229 8.65 -5.90 -20.51
C MET A 229 7.16 -6.27 -20.43
N THR A 230 6.34 -5.34 -19.97
CA THR A 230 4.89 -5.56 -19.82
C THR A 230 4.12 -5.28 -21.12
N LYS A 231 4.77 -4.74 -22.16
CA LYS A 231 4.13 -4.46 -23.46
C LYS A 231 3.91 -5.79 -24.21
N GLY A 232 2.63 -6.17 -24.40
CA GLY A 232 2.23 -7.41 -25.07
C GLY A 232 1.76 -8.53 -24.12
N ASN A 233 2.16 -8.48 -22.84
CA ASN A 233 1.79 -9.50 -21.84
C ASN A 233 0.82 -9.01 -20.75
N ARG A 234 0.25 -7.80 -20.90
CA ARG A 234 -0.67 -7.20 -19.90
C ARG A 234 -1.86 -8.09 -19.58
N TRP A 235 -2.44 -8.71 -20.60
CA TRP A 235 -3.59 -9.60 -20.43
C TRP A 235 -3.22 -10.90 -19.69
N ASN A 236 -2.01 -11.41 -19.91
CA ASN A 236 -1.52 -12.57 -19.19
C ASN A 236 -1.27 -12.25 -17.71
N LEU A 237 -0.76 -11.06 -17.41
CA LEU A 237 -0.63 -10.58 -16.02
C LEU A 237 -2.00 -10.32 -15.37
N PHE A 238 -2.96 -9.78 -16.10
CA PHE A 238 -4.33 -9.63 -15.61
C PHE A 238 -4.98 -10.99 -15.30
N ARG A 239 -4.81 -11.99 -16.17
CA ARG A 239 -5.27 -13.36 -15.90
C ARG A 239 -4.57 -13.99 -14.70
N LEU A 240 -3.28 -13.69 -14.50
CA LEU A 240 -2.54 -14.13 -13.32
C LEU A 240 -3.14 -13.53 -12.05
N ASP A 241 -3.40 -12.22 -12.04
CA ASP A 241 -4.07 -11.53 -10.93
C ASP A 241 -5.46 -12.08 -10.66
N LEU A 242 -6.27 -12.27 -11.71
CA LEU A 242 -7.60 -12.85 -11.60
C LEU A 242 -7.52 -14.26 -11.02
N SER A 243 -6.49 -15.03 -11.35
CA SER A 243 -6.28 -16.35 -10.75
C SER A 243 -5.94 -16.29 -9.25
N MET A 244 -5.56 -15.13 -8.74
CA MET A 244 -5.22 -14.85 -7.34
C MET A 244 -6.22 -13.89 -6.69
N TRP A 245 -7.44 -13.75 -7.26
CA TRP A 245 -8.47 -12.84 -6.77
C TRP A 245 -8.76 -13.01 -5.26
N TRP A 246 -8.67 -14.24 -4.74
CA TRP A 246 -8.88 -14.55 -3.33
C TRP A 246 -7.91 -13.81 -2.40
N TYR A 247 -6.67 -13.54 -2.84
CA TYR A 247 -5.70 -12.77 -2.04
C TYR A 247 -6.13 -11.31 -1.94
N TYR A 248 -6.53 -10.74 -3.07
CA TYR A 248 -7.02 -9.37 -3.13
C TYR A 248 -8.34 -9.19 -2.38
N ALA A 249 -9.24 -10.17 -2.47
CA ALA A 249 -10.47 -10.21 -1.69
C ALA A 249 -10.17 -10.28 -0.18
N ALA A 250 -9.25 -11.15 0.25
CA ALA A 250 -8.85 -11.24 1.65
C ALA A 250 -8.23 -9.93 2.15
N MET A 251 -7.42 -9.25 1.32
CA MET A 251 -6.86 -7.94 1.65
C MET A 251 -7.95 -6.87 1.79
N LEU A 252 -8.91 -6.84 0.86
CA LEU A 252 -10.04 -5.91 0.94
C LEU A 252 -10.90 -6.15 2.17
N VAL A 253 -11.14 -7.40 2.55
CA VAL A 253 -11.84 -7.75 3.79
C VAL A 253 -11.04 -7.27 5.00
N SER A 254 -9.72 -7.45 5.01
CA SER A 254 -8.86 -6.93 6.09
C SER A 254 -9.00 -5.42 6.24
N ILE A 255 -8.95 -4.67 5.12
CA ILE A 255 -9.14 -3.21 5.12
C ILE A 255 -10.54 -2.85 5.62
N ALA A 256 -11.58 -3.54 5.17
CA ALA A 256 -12.94 -3.30 5.66
C ALA A 256 -13.08 -3.56 7.17
N VAL A 257 -12.41 -4.59 7.70
CA VAL A 257 -12.36 -4.85 9.15
C VAL A 257 -11.65 -3.72 9.90
N ASN A 258 -10.58 -3.15 9.34
CA ASN A 258 -9.89 -2.02 9.97
C ASN A 258 -10.78 -0.78 10.13
N TYR A 259 -11.70 -0.56 9.19
CA TYR A 259 -12.69 0.54 9.24
C TYR A 259 -14.05 0.07 9.76
N GLY A 260 -14.13 -1.10 10.39
CA GLY A 260 -15.40 -1.66 10.88
C GLY A 260 -16.06 -0.78 11.95
N ASP A 261 -15.27 -0.02 12.70
CA ASP A 261 -15.74 0.97 13.67
C ASP A 261 -16.49 2.14 13.02
N GLN A 262 -16.16 2.50 11.77
CA GLN A 262 -16.83 3.56 11.01
C GLN A 262 -17.96 2.99 10.14
N LEU A 263 -17.72 1.84 9.50
CA LEU A 263 -18.69 1.22 8.59
C LEU A 263 -19.94 0.67 9.31
N LEU A 264 -19.81 0.17 10.54
CA LEU A 264 -20.96 -0.38 11.26
C LEU A 264 -21.97 0.70 11.71
N PRO A 265 -21.55 1.83 12.30
CA PRO A 265 -22.45 2.95 12.55
C PRO A 265 -23.13 3.49 11.30
N ASP A 266 -22.40 3.61 10.18
CA ASP A 266 -22.96 4.06 8.89
C ASP A 266 -24.04 3.11 8.35
N LEU A 267 -23.97 1.82 8.70
CA LEU A 267 -24.98 0.81 8.38
C LEU A 267 -26.12 0.73 9.42
N GLY A 268 -26.13 1.62 10.42
CA GLY A 268 -27.12 1.67 11.49
C GLY A 268 -26.91 0.62 12.58
N ILE A 269 -25.75 -0.06 12.61
CA ILE A 269 -25.42 -1.08 13.61
C ILE A 269 -24.60 -0.41 14.71
N THR A 270 -25.24 -0.15 15.85
CA THR A 270 -24.56 0.37 17.04
C THR A 270 -24.03 -0.79 17.89
N LEU A 271 -22.74 -0.74 18.21
CA LEU A 271 -22.13 -1.70 19.13
C LEU A 271 -22.28 -1.20 20.58
N PRO A 272 -22.43 -2.10 21.57
CA PRO A 272 -22.59 -1.73 22.97
C PRO A 272 -21.28 -1.25 23.65
N PHE A 273 -20.23 -0.93 22.88
CA PHE A 273 -18.91 -0.55 23.38
C PHE A 273 -18.66 0.95 23.19
N SER A 274 -17.75 1.51 23.99
CA SER A 274 -17.23 2.87 23.74
C SER A 274 -16.46 2.91 22.42
N ASP A 275 -16.53 4.02 21.69
CA ASP A 275 -15.86 4.25 20.40
C ASP A 275 -14.37 3.90 20.42
N THR A 276 -13.68 4.21 21.53
CA THR A 276 -12.25 3.87 21.70
C THR A 276 -12.04 2.35 21.77
N VAL A 277 -12.92 1.64 22.47
CA VAL A 277 -12.83 0.17 22.61
C VAL A 277 -13.14 -0.50 21.28
N ALA A 278 -14.15 -0.01 20.56
CA ALA A 278 -14.45 -0.47 19.21
C ALA A 278 -13.26 -0.27 18.26
N TYR A 279 -12.66 0.93 18.23
CA TYR A 279 -11.49 1.25 17.42
C TYR A 279 -10.34 0.27 17.64
N PHE A 280 -9.91 0.06 18.89
CA PHE A 280 -8.80 -0.85 19.19
C PHE A 280 -9.15 -2.32 18.95
N LEU A 281 -10.41 -2.73 19.12
CA LEU A 281 -10.87 -4.08 18.83
C LEU A 281 -10.78 -4.36 17.33
N PHE A 282 -11.37 -3.50 16.49
CA PHE A 282 -11.31 -3.65 15.03
C PHE A 282 -9.88 -3.58 14.51
N PHE A 283 -9.06 -2.68 15.05
CA PHE A 283 -7.64 -2.62 14.72
C PHE A 283 -6.90 -3.90 15.13
N GLY A 284 -7.16 -4.46 16.31
CA GLY A 284 -6.57 -5.73 16.76
C GLY A 284 -6.95 -6.91 15.87
N VAL A 285 -8.23 -7.00 15.48
CA VAL A 285 -8.71 -8.02 14.53
C VAL A 285 -8.06 -7.82 13.15
N TYR A 286 -7.96 -6.57 12.66
CA TYR A 286 -7.26 -6.24 11.43
C TYR A 286 -5.80 -6.72 11.44
N LEU A 287 -5.06 -6.50 12.53
CA LEU A 287 -3.68 -6.98 12.66
C LEU A 287 -3.60 -8.50 12.63
N ALA A 288 -4.52 -9.20 13.30
CA ALA A 288 -4.59 -10.66 13.30
C ALA A 288 -4.92 -11.22 11.91
N VAL A 289 -5.90 -10.65 11.22
CA VAL A 289 -6.28 -11.04 9.84
C VAL A 289 -5.12 -10.77 8.89
N THR A 290 -4.47 -9.61 9.00
CA THR A 290 -3.31 -9.24 8.19
C THR A 290 -2.12 -10.18 8.42
N PHE A 291 -1.90 -10.63 9.66
CA PHE A 291 -0.91 -11.66 9.98
C PHE A 291 -1.16 -12.95 9.21
N VAL A 292 -2.40 -13.46 9.29
CA VAL A 292 -2.80 -14.70 8.62
C VAL A 292 -2.62 -14.58 7.12
N ILE A 293 -3.00 -13.44 6.53
CA ILE A 293 -2.82 -13.17 5.10
C ILE A 293 -1.32 -13.14 4.74
N PHE A 294 -0.50 -12.41 5.49
CA PHE A 294 0.93 -12.33 5.19
C PHE A 294 1.66 -13.65 5.38
N TYR A 295 1.25 -14.44 6.38
CA TYR A 295 1.89 -15.70 6.70
C TYR A 295 1.54 -16.81 5.69
N PHE A 296 0.27 -16.98 5.34
CA PHE A 296 -0.19 -18.10 4.51
C PHE A 296 -0.37 -17.80 3.03
N LEU A 297 -0.76 -16.57 2.70
CA LEU A 297 -1.30 -16.23 1.39
C LEU A 297 -0.28 -15.44 0.55
N ARG A 298 0.41 -14.48 1.17
CA ARG A 298 1.34 -13.57 0.48
C ARG A 298 2.52 -14.29 -0.14
N ASN A 299 3.05 -15.35 0.48
CA ASN A 299 4.22 -16.08 -0.03
C ASN A 299 3.98 -16.76 -1.38
N ARG A 300 2.84 -17.42 -1.56
CA ARG A 300 2.46 -18.10 -2.81
C ARG A 300 2.33 -17.10 -3.95
N VAL A 301 1.74 -15.95 -3.64
CA VAL A 301 1.51 -14.87 -4.59
C VAL A 301 2.85 -14.27 -5.06
N GLU A 302 3.74 -13.94 -4.13
CA GLU A 302 5.00 -13.24 -4.43
C GLU A 302 6.01 -14.15 -5.14
N VAL A 303 6.11 -15.43 -4.77
CA VAL A 303 6.96 -16.39 -5.51
C VAL A 303 6.43 -16.62 -6.93
N THR A 304 5.11 -16.67 -7.12
CA THR A 304 4.54 -16.77 -8.47
C THR A 304 4.77 -15.50 -9.29
N TYR A 305 4.74 -14.30 -8.69
CA TYR A 305 5.13 -13.07 -9.39
C TYR A 305 6.61 -13.02 -9.73
N ALA A 306 7.49 -13.48 -8.84
CA ALA A 306 8.92 -13.59 -9.11
C ALA A 306 9.21 -14.54 -10.29
N LEU A 307 8.51 -15.68 -10.37
CA LEU A 307 8.61 -16.59 -11.50
C LEU A 307 8.04 -15.98 -12.80
N ALA A 308 6.93 -15.24 -12.72
CA ALA A 308 6.38 -14.51 -13.86
C ALA A 308 7.37 -13.42 -14.35
N TYR A 309 8.03 -12.72 -13.44
CA TYR A 309 9.10 -11.77 -13.75
C TYR A 309 10.26 -12.43 -14.49
N ASP A 310 10.81 -13.53 -13.97
CA ASP A 310 11.92 -14.26 -14.62
C ASP A 310 11.54 -14.79 -16.01
N SER A 311 10.25 -15.08 -16.26
CA SER A 311 9.76 -15.47 -17.59
C SER A 311 9.53 -14.31 -18.56
N LEU A 312 9.30 -13.08 -18.06
CA LEU A 312 9.14 -11.87 -18.86
C LEU A 312 10.48 -11.22 -19.22
N ARG A 313 11.50 -11.43 -18.39
CA ARG A 313 12.83 -10.90 -18.63
C ARG A 313 13.37 -11.50 -19.94
N PRO A 314 13.82 -10.68 -20.91
CA PRO A 314 14.58 -11.20 -22.04
C PRO A 314 15.74 -12.00 -21.49
N ARG A 315 15.93 -13.24 -21.95
CA ARG A 315 17.13 -14.01 -21.61
C ARG A 315 18.31 -13.13 -21.97
N GLU A 316 19.09 -12.71 -20.98
CA GLU A 316 20.42 -12.16 -21.27
C GLU A 316 21.13 -13.24 -22.10
N PRO A 317 21.86 -12.86 -23.17
CA PRO A 317 22.74 -13.82 -23.82
C PRO A 317 23.58 -14.43 -22.70
N GLU A 318 23.56 -15.76 -22.62
CA GLU A 318 24.35 -16.56 -21.68
C GLU A 318 25.77 -15.99 -21.74
N ASN A 319 26.14 -15.19 -20.75
CA ASN A 319 27.48 -14.63 -20.71
C ASN A 319 28.36 -15.77 -20.23
N ASN A 320 28.79 -16.57 -21.19
CA ASN A 320 29.50 -17.83 -21.06
C ASN A 320 30.93 -17.64 -20.55
N GLY A 321 31.15 -16.74 -19.57
CA GLY A 321 32.49 -16.40 -19.13
C GLY A 321 32.58 -15.08 -18.38
N ALA A 322 31.87 -14.96 -17.25
CA ALA A 322 32.31 -14.07 -16.18
C ALA A 322 31.88 -14.66 -14.84
N VAL A 323 32.55 -15.75 -14.47
CA VAL A 323 32.72 -16.14 -13.07
C VAL A 323 33.32 -14.92 -12.36
N LEU A 324 32.47 -14.10 -11.74
CA LEU A 324 32.92 -13.18 -10.71
C LEU A 324 33.35 -14.06 -9.53
N GLY A 325 34.65 -14.31 -9.52
CA GLY A 325 35.32 -15.19 -8.59
C GLY A 325 35.14 -14.76 -7.14
N ASN A 326 35.37 -15.75 -6.27
CA ASN A 326 36.01 -15.61 -4.97
C ASN A 326 35.91 -14.21 -4.33
N ILE A 327 34.79 -13.95 -3.67
CA ILE A 327 34.70 -12.92 -2.61
C ILE A 327 34.58 -13.59 -1.22
N PHE A 328 34.89 -14.88 -1.12
CA PHE A 328 34.96 -15.63 0.15
C PHE A 328 36.29 -16.38 0.32
N GLN A 329 37.39 -15.78 -0.13
CA GLN A 329 38.74 -16.17 0.30
C GLN A 329 39.58 -14.91 0.50
N MET A 330 39.44 -14.30 1.68
CA MET A 330 40.49 -13.72 2.55
C MET A 330 39.79 -13.14 3.78
#